data_AF-A0A7D5MWT1-F1
#
_entry.id   AF-A0A7D5MWT1-F1
#
_cell.length_a   1.000
_cell.length_b   1.000
_cell.length_c   1.000
_cell.angle_alpha   90.00
_cell.angle_beta   90.00
_cell.angle_gamma   90.00
#
_symmetry.space_group_name_H-M   'P 1'
#
loop_
_entity.id
_entity.type
_entity.pdbx_description
1 polymer ?
#
loop_
_entity_poly.entity_id
_entity_poly.type
_entity_poly.pdbx_seq_one_letter_code
_entity_poly.pdbx_strand_id
1 'polypeptide(L)'
;MEPIVNADRLLAWFLTVRDFLQGHIFTNENLLQMPAVLLTLFFGWLAAHVLDPLLRTVAAKVAVDEYQEAFYVNHIVPLAFPAFWVIALWVSILIAEQFGWPAHLVRIGLTLAGAWLLIRFASALIPNTTIAKVIATGAWTIAALNILGLLTPTIVLLEAISFSLGGARVSLLTIAEAALTFVLLMWAAGIVGRFVERRLKTVPNLTSTSKVLFGKLIRIILISLAFVFALAAGGIDLTALALFTGAVGVGIGFGLQRTVSNLFAGIVLLLDKSIKPGDILEVSGTFGWVAALGARYVEVETRDGTQFLIPNEDIITNRVFNWTHQNDNVRLKIRVRVAYDSDVRKALALMREAAGRPPRVLKTPAPNPLVIGFGENGLDLELRFWIADVRNGVHNISSDVFLEILDLFRRHGIKVPLPQRDLHVHSLPPIVADTETRLGTSGSRTPGGERSGVSQATAPSPASLQPEAAAGGLASPRRPRPGNNIRYRPPAGLMKDPRSIALQRMRGSHCGALLSARARHSRV
;
A
#
# COMPACT_ATOMS: atom_id res chain seq x y z
N MET A 1 -6.00 35.50 39.01
CA MET A 1 -5.60 34.09 38.86
C MET A 1 -6.07 33.38 40.12
N GLU A 2 -6.97 32.41 40.02
CA GLU A 2 -7.21 31.53 41.17
C GLU A 2 -5.92 30.74 41.46
N PRO A 3 -5.56 30.51 42.74
CA PRO A 3 -4.37 29.74 43.05
C PRO A 3 -4.55 28.28 42.59
N ILE A 4 -3.58 27.79 41.82
CA ILE A 4 -3.53 26.41 41.26
C ILE A 4 -3.71 25.35 42.36
N VAL A 5 -3.34 25.70 43.59
CA VAL A 5 -3.51 24.91 44.80
C VAL A 5 -4.36 25.71 45.78
N ASN A 6 -5.59 25.27 46.04
CA ASN A 6 -6.42 25.85 47.08
C ASN A 6 -5.92 25.37 48.46
N ALA A 7 -5.32 26.29 49.22
CA ALA A 7 -4.74 26.02 50.53
C ALA A 7 -5.76 25.46 51.53
N ASP A 8 -7.02 25.91 51.47
CA ASP A 8 -8.10 25.45 52.36
C ASP A 8 -8.46 23.99 52.11
N ARG A 9 -8.36 23.52 50.85
CA ARG A 9 -8.59 22.10 50.50
C ARG A 9 -7.41 21.20 50.87
N LEU A 10 -6.18 21.69 50.75
CA LEU A 10 -5.01 20.98 51.31
C LEU A 10 -5.11 20.88 52.83
N LEU A 11 -5.50 21.97 53.49
CA LEU A 11 -5.73 22.00 54.93
C LEU A 11 -6.86 21.04 55.31
N ALA A 12 -8.01 21.05 54.62
CA ALA A 12 -9.10 20.12 54.86
C ALA A 12 -8.68 18.64 54.69
N TRP A 13 -7.86 18.32 53.68
CA TRP A 13 -7.28 16.98 53.53
C TRP A 13 -6.35 16.63 54.70
N PHE A 14 -5.45 17.53 55.09
CA PHE A 14 -4.54 17.33 56.22
C PHE A 14 -5.29 17.19 57.55
N LEU A 15 -6.34 17.99 57.77
CA LEU A 15 -7.24 17.88 58.91
C LEU A 15 -7.96 16.52 58.88
N THR A 16 -8.48 16.07 57.74
CA THR A 16 -9.11 14.74 57.62
C THR A 16 -8.13 13.61 57.95
N VAL A 17 -6.89 13.68 57.48
CA VAL A 17 -5.82 12.71 57.81
C VAL A 17 -5.47 12.77 59.29
N ARG A 18 -5.32 13.97 59.86
CA ARG A 18 -5.03 14.18 61.29
C ARG A 18 -6.17 13.66 62.17
N ASP A 19 -7.42 13.95 61.82
CA ASP A 19 -8.60 13.58 62.59
C ASP A 19 -8.86 12.08 62.47
N PHE A 20 -8.57 11.46 61.32
CA PHE A 20 -8.51 10.01 61.19
C PHE A 20 -7.42 9.42 62.12
N LEU A 21 -6.19 9.94 62.07
CA LEU A 21 -5.08 9.49 62.92
C LEU A 21 -5.41 9.65 64.42
N GLN A 22 -5.94 10.80 64.83
CA GLN A 22 -6.27 11.10 66.23
C GLN A 22 -7.48 10.30 66.73
N GLY A 23 -8.53 10.14 65.91
CA GLY A 23 -9.74 9.41 66.27
C GLY A 23 -9.62 7.88 66.19
N HIS A 24 -8.78 7.34 65.29
CA HIS A 24 -8.73 5.90 65.01
C HIS A 24 -7.38 5.22 65.30
N ILE A 25 -6.28 5.96 65.46
CA ILE A 25 -4.94 5.38 65.69
C ILE A 25 -4.33 5.83 67.03
N PHE A 26 -4.42 7.11 67.39
CA PHE A 26 -3.79 7.67 68.60
C PHE A 26 -4.71 7.77 69.83
N THR A 27 -5.88 7.12 69.83
CA THR A 27 -6.68 6.99 71.06
C THR A 27 -6.04 5.96 72.01
N ASN A 28 -6.15 6.19 73.32
CA ASN A 28 -5.54 5.31 74.34
C ASN A 28 -5.97 3.84 74.18
N GLU A 29 -7.24 3.60 73.84
CA GLU A 29 -7.81 2.27 73.58
C GLU A 29 -7.21 1.58 72.35
N ASN A 30 -6.84 2.34 71.33
CA ASN A 30 -6.23 1.82 70.10
C ASN A 30 -4.71 1.65 70.24
N LEU A 31 -4.03 2.52 70.99
CA LEU A 31 -2.61 2.33 71.33
C LEU A 31 -2.36 1.02 72.10
N LEU A 32 -3.28 0.61 72.96
CA LEU A 32 -3.25 -0.70 73.65
C LEU A 32 -3.43 -1.91 72.71
N GLN A 33 -3.97 -1.73 71.50
CA GLN A 33 -4.09 -2.78 70.48
C GLN A 33 -2.80 -2.96 69.66
N MET A 34 -1.87 -2.00 69.67
CA MET A 34 -0.63 -2.08 68.86
C MET A 34 0.26 -3.29 69.24
N PRO A 35 0.47 -3.65 70.53
CA PRO A 35 1.15 -4.89 70.90
C PRO A 35 0.43 -6.14 70.39
N ALA A 36 -0.91 -6.16 70.38
CA ALA A 36 -1.68 -7.29 69.85
C ALA A 36 -1.46 -7.44 68.34
N VAL A 37 -1.50 -6.35 67.56
CA VAL A 37 -1.20 -6.38 66.12
C VAL A 37 0.24 -6.87 65.87
N LEU A 38 1.23 -6.38 66.63
CA LEU A 38 2.62 -6.85 66.52
C LEU A 38 2.78 -8.34 66.88
N LEU A 39 2.05 -8.83 67.90
CA LEU A 39 2.00 -10.25 68.24
C LEU A 39 1.39 -11.07 67.10
N THR A 40 0.26 -10.65 66.50
CA THR A 40 -0.31 -11.37 65.34
C THR A 40 0.64 -11.41 64.15
N LEU A 41 1.41 -10.33 63.91
CA LEU A 41 2.42 -10.27 62.87
C LEU A 41 3.57 -11.24 63.15
N PHE A 42 4.05 -11.30 64.39
CA PHE A 42 5.08 -12.24 64.83
C PHE A 42 4.60 -13.70 64.74
N PHE A 43 3.39 -14.03 65.20
CA PHE A 43 2.82 -15.37 65.09
C PHE A 43 2.57 -15.77 63.63
N GLY A 44 2.07 -14.86 62.79
CA GLY A 44 1.91 -15.10 61.36
C GLY A 44 3.25 -15.34 60.64
N TRP A 45 4.28 -14.59 61.01
CA TRP A 45 5.66 -14.78 60.51
C TRP A 45 6.25 -16.11 60.98
N LEU A 46 6.14 -16.42 62.28
CA LEU A 46 6.66 -17.65 62.88
C LEU A 46 5.99 -18.89 62.29
N ALA A 47 4.65 -18.90 62.17
CA ALA A 47 3.91 -19.98 61.54
C ALA A 47 4.35 -20.18 60.08
N ALA A 48 4.45 -19.10 59.30
CA ALA A 48 4.92 -19.18 57.92
C ALA A 48 6.37 -19.67 57.80
N HIS A 49 7.26 -19.25 58.70
CA HIS A 49 8.68 -19.66 58.68
C HIS A 49 8.86 -21.14 59.08
N VAL A 50 8.11 -21.61 60.07
CA VAL A 50 8.12 -23.02 60.51
C VAL A 50 7.51 -23.94 59.45
N LEU A 51 6.48 -23.49 58.72
CA LEU A 51 5.83 -24.30 57.68
C LEU A 51 6.49 -24.18 56.28
N ASP A 52 7.31 -23.16 56.00
CA ASP A 52 8.02 -22.97 54.72
C ASP A 52 8.74 -24.23 54.20
N PRO A 53 9.57 -24.97 54.97
CA PRO A 53 10.22 -26.19 54.46
C PRO A 53 9.22 -27.31 54.10
N LEU A 54 8.11 -27.43 54.83
CA LEU A 54 7.05 -28.39 54.53
C LEU A 54 6.30 -27.97 53.27
N LEU A 55 5.95 -26.69 53.15
CA LEU A 55 5.23 -26.13 52.01
C LEU A 55 6.04 -26.24 50.71
N ARG A 56 7.35 -26.00 50.75
CA ARG A 56 8.25 -26.25 49.60
C ARG A 56 8.29 -27.73 49.22
N THR A 57 8.38 -28.62 50.21
CA THR A 57 8.39 -30.08 49.97
C THR A 57 7.06 -30.56 49.35
N VAL A 58 5.93 -30.01 49.78
CA VAL A 58 4.62 -30.30 49.20
C VAL A 58 4.50 -29.70 47.79
N ALA A 59 4.95 -28.46 47.58
CA ALA A 59 4.96 -27.83 46.26
C ALA A 59 5.75 -28.63 45.22
N ALA A 60 6.95 -29.12 45.59
CA ALA A 60 7.77 -29.97 44.73
C ALA A 60 7.13 -31.35 44.44
N LYS A 61 6.33 -31.90 45.37
CA LYS A 61 5.58 -33.15 45.15
C LYS A 61 4.31 -32.99 44.31
N VAL A 62 3.74 -31.79 44.26
CA VAL A 62 2.50 -31.48 43.51
C VAL A 62 2.81 -30.97 42.10
N ALA A 63 3.99 -30.37 41.88
CA ALA A 63 4.43 -29.94 40.57
C ALA A 63 4.63 -31.14 39.62
N VAL A 64 4.05 -31.04 38.42
CA VAL A 64 4.22 -32.04 37.35
C VAL A 64 5.50 -31.80 36.54
N ASP A 65 5.87 -30.52 36.37
CA ASP A 65 7.03 -30.06 35.60
C ASP A 65 7.84 -29.02 36.40
N GLU A 66 9.13 -28.88 36.09
CA GLU A 66 10.07 -27.89 36.67
C GLU A 66 9.53 -26.44 36.58
N TYR A 67 8.78 -26.11 35.52
CA TYR A 67 8.12 -24.80 35.38
C TYR A 67 6.99 -24.60 36.41
N GLN A 68 6.22 -25.65 36.72
CA GLN A 68 5.19 -25.59 37.75
C GLN A 68 5.80 -25.50 39.15
N GLU A 69 6.88 -26.24 39.42
CA GLU A 69 7.60 -26.15 40.69
C GLU A 69 8.10 -24.72 40.92
N ALA A 70 8.77 -24.14 39.92
CA ALA A 70 9.22 -22.75 39.95
C ALA A 70 8.06 -21.76 40.14
N PHE A 71 6.86 -22.04 39.61
CA PHE A 71 5.67 -21.21 39.86
C PHE A 71 5.22 -21.33 41.33
N TYR A 72 4.98 -22.55 41.84
CA TYR A 72 4.49 -22.78 43.19
C TYR A 72 5.45 -22.24 44.26
N VAL A 73 6.76 -22.52 44.13
CA VAL A 73 7.78 -22.10 45.12
C VAL A 73 7.98 -20.58 45.15
N ASN A 74 7.93 -19.90 43.99
CA ASN A 74 8.18 -18.45 43.93
C ASN A 74 6.93 -17.58 44.12
N HIS A 75 5.73 -18.11 43.85
CA HIS A 75 4.49 -17.33 43.89
C HIS A 75 3.49 -17.80 44.95
N ILE A 76 3.36 -19.10 45.20
CA ILE A 76 2.35 -19.66 46.11
C ILE A 76 2.89 -19.82 47.54
N VAL A 77 4.08 -20.40 47.73
CA VAL A 77 4.68 -20.53 49.08
C VAL A 77 4.80 -19.16 49.78
N PRO A 78 5.19 -18.05 49.12
CA PRO A 78 5.26 -16.74 49.77
C PRO A 78 3.89 -16.10 50.11
N LEU A 79 2.76 -16.72 49.75
CA LEU A 79 1.42 -16.32 50.23
C LEU A 79 1.10 -16.89 51.62
N ALA A 80 1.86 -17.88 52.10
CA ALA A 80 1.65 -18.47 53.42
C ALA A 80 1.73 -17.42 54.54
N PHE A 81 2.72 -16.51 54.47
CA PHE A 81 2.85 -15.43 55.45
C PHE A 81 1.62 -14.50 55.54
N PRO A 82 1.15 -13.85 54.46
CA PRO A 82 -0.08 -13.08 54.53
C PRO A 82 -1.30 -13.90 54.96
N ALA A 83 -1.41 -15.16 54.52
CA ALA A 83 -2.52 -16.03 54.93
C ALA A 83 -2.52 -16.32 56.44
N PHE A 84 -1.38 -16.71 57.01
CA PHE A 84 -1.27 -16.95 58.45
C PHE A 84 -1.42 -15.66 59.27
N TRP A 85 -0.97 -14.51 58.76
CA TRP A 85 -1.20 -13.24 59.44
C TRP A 85 -2.68 -12.82 59.43
N VAL A 86 -3.40 -13.00 58.31
CA VAL A 86 -4.86 -12.82 58.22
C VAL A 86 -5.60 -13.72 59.21
N ILE A 87 -5.20 -15.00 59.32
CA ILE A 87 -5.77 -15.94 60.31
C ILE A 87 -5.48 -15.48 61.74
N ALA A 88 -4.25 -15.07 62.05
CA ALA A 88 -3.87 -14.59 63.38
C ALA A 88 -4.64 -13.32 63.78
N LEU A 89 -4.84 -12.38 62.85
CA LEU A 89 -5.66 -11.18 63.05
C LEU A 89 -7.14 -11.53 63.27
N TRP A 90 -7.69 -12.47 62.51
CA TRP A 90 -9.07 -12.94 62.67
C TRP A 90 -9.28 -13.62 64.04
N VAL A 91 -8.36 -14.50 64.45
CA VAL A 91 -8.38 -15.11 65.80
C VAL A 91 -8.23 -14.06 66.90
N SER A 92 -7.37 -13.05 66.71
CA SER A 92 -7.22 -11.95 67.67
C SER A 92 -8.50 -11.11 67.81
N ILE A 93 -9.31 -10.97 66.76
CA ILE A 93 -10.61 -10.30 66.84
C ILE A 93 -11.61 -11.16 67.62
N LEU A 94 -11.68 -12.48 67.38
CA LEU A 94 -12.55 -13.38 68.15
C LEU A 94 -12.23 -13.36 69.65
N ILE A 95 -10.94 -13.35 70.00
CA ILE A 95 -10.51 -13.21 71.40
C ILE A 95 -10.93 -11.85 71.97
N ALA A 96 -10.68 -10.75 71.25
CA ALA A 96 -11.08 -9.42 71.70
C ALA A 96 -12.60 -9.30 71.91
N GLU A 97 -13.41 -9.81 70.98
CA GLU A 97 -14.88 -9.85 71.08
C GLU A 97 -15.34 -10.65 72.31
N GLN A 98 -14.74 -11.83 72.57
CA GLN A 98 -15.07 -12.68 73.72
C GLN A 98 -14.79 -12.01 75.07
N PHE A 99 -13.78 -11.13 75.15
CA PHE A 99 -13.45 -10.36 76.36
C PHE A 99 -14.00 -8.93 76.37
N GLY A 100 -14.81 -8.55 75.38
CA GLY A 100 -15.40 -7.20 75.27
C GLY A 100 -14.39 -6.09 74.98
N TRP A 101 -13.21 -6.42 74.44
CA TRP A 101 -12.15 -5.45 74.14
C TRP A 101 -12.36 -4.77 72.78
N PRO A 102 -12.01 -3.47 72.64
CA PRO A 102 -12.03 -2.80 71.35
C PRO A 102 -11.01 -3.44 70.40
N ALA A 103 -11.44 -3.71 69.16
CA ALA A 103 -10.66 -4.42 68.14
C ALA A 103 -10.50 -3.60 66.85
N HIS A 104 -10.67 -2.28 66.91
CA HIS A 104 -10.76 -1.40 65.74
C HIS A 104 -9.49 -1.44 64.86
N LEU A 105 -8.31 -1.31 65.45
CA LEU A 105 -7.04 -1.42 64.70
C LEU A 105 -6.82 -2.83 64.16
N VAL A 106 -7.25 -3.87 64.89
CA VAL A 106 -7.11 -5.26 64.46
C VAL A 106 -8.00 -5.53 63.24
N ARG A 107 -9.21 -4.94 63.17
CA ARG A 107 -10.09 -5.01 61.99
C ARG A 107 -9.51 -4.27 60.78
N ILE A 108 -8.91 -3.08 60.96
CA ILE A 108 -8.18 -2.38 59.88
C ILE A 108 -6.97 -3.19 59.41
N GLY A 109 -6.22 -3.79 60.35
CA GLY A 109 -5.13 -4.72 60.05
C GLY A 109 -5.61 -5.91 59.21
N LEU A 110 -6.74 -6.51 59.57
CA LEU A 110 -7.34 -7.63 58.85
C LEU A 110 -7.74 -7.26 57.41
N THR A 111 -8.37 -6.11 57.20
CA THR A 111 -8.78 -5.68 55.85
C THR A 111 -7.57 -5.31 54.99
N LEU A 112 -6.55 -4.65 55.54
CA LEU A 112 -5.29 -4.35 54.84
C LEU A 112 -4.50 -5.63 54.50
N ALA A 113 -4.38 -6.57 55.45
CA ALA A 113 -3.70 -7.85 55.24
C ALA A 113 -4.45 -8.74 54.23
N GLY A 114 -5.79 -8.76 54.30
CA GLY A 114 -6.65 -9.46 53.33
C GLY A 114 -6.55 -8.86 51.92
N ALA A 115 -6.56 -7.53 51.80
CA ALA A 115 -6.33 -6.85 50.53
C ALA A 115 -4.92 -7.15 49.98
N TRP A 116 -3.89 -7.12 50.83
CA TRP A 116 -2.53 -7.47 50.43
C TRP A 116 -2.40 -8.93 49.95
N LEU A 117 -3.02 -9.89 50.66
CA LEU A 117 -3.09 -11.29 50.25
C LEU A 117 -3.76 -11.45 48.88
N LEU A 118 -4.95 -10.86 48.71
CA LEU A 118 -5.74 -10.95 47.47
C LEU A 118 -4.99 -10.31 46.28
N ILE A 119 -4.43 -9.11 46.47
CA ILE A 119 -3.65 -8.42 45.42
C ILE A 119 -2.40 -9.22 45.06
N ARG A 120 -1.70 -9.79 46.04
CA ARG A 120 -0.50 -10.61 45.80
C ARG A 120 -0.83 -11.89 45.05
N PHE A 121 -1.94 -12.56 45.39
CA PHE A 121 -2.44 -13.73 44.67
C PHE A 121 -2.88 -13.38 43.24
N ALA A 122 -3.67 -12.31 43.06
CA ALA A 122 -4.10 -11.86 41.72
C ALA A 122 -2.91 -11.46 40.84
N SER A 123 -1.89 -10.82 41.41
CA SER A 123 -0.69 -10.41 40.68
C SER A 123 0.23 -11.58 40.32
N ALA A 124 0.17 -12.70 41.06
CA ALA A 124 0.88 -13.93 40.70
C ALA A 124 0.34 -14.58 39.41
N LEU A 125 -0.91 -14.31 39.02
CA LEU A 125 -1.50 -14.79 37.77
C LEU A 125 -1.02 -14.02 36.53
N ILE A 126 -0.29 -12.90 36.71
CA ILE A 126 0.15 -12.01 35.63
C ILE A 126 1.56 -12.43 35.16
N PRO A 127 1.75 -12.94 33.92
CA PRO A 127 3.04 -13.51 33.50
C PRO A 127 4.21 -12.52 33.39
N ASN A 128 3.94 -11.21 33.40
CA ASN A 128 4.98 -10.18 33.33
C ASN A 128 5.16 -9.55 34.71
N THR A 129 6.29 -9.85 35.36
CA THR A 129 6.61 -9.41 36.73
C THR A 129 6.64 -7.90 36.91
N THR A 130 7.02 -7.13 35.88
CA THR A 130 7.02 -5.66 35.95
C THR A 130 5.60 -5.10 35.93
N ILE A 131 4.75 -5.61 35.02
CA ILE A 131 3.33 -5.23 34.95
C ILE A 131 2.59 -5.66 36.22
N ALA A 132 2.86 -6.88 36.70
CA ALA A 132 2.32 -7.39 37.96
C ALA A 132 2.65 -6.48 39.14
N LYS A 133 3.91 -6.04 39.29
CA LYS A 133 4.34 -5.10 40.34
C LYS A 133 3.64 -3.74 40.24
N VAL A 134 3.54 -3.17 39.04
CA VAL A 134 2.88 -1.86 38.84
C VAL A 134 1.39 -1.94 39.20
N ILE A 135 0.69 -2.98 38.75
CA ILE A 135 -0.72 -3.20 39.08
C ILE A 135 -0.90 -3.47 40.58
N ALA A 136 -0.03 -4.29 41.19
CA ALA A 136 -0.08 -4.59 42.61
C ALA A 136 0.07 -3.33 43.47
N THR A 137 1.07 -2.48 43.18
CA THR A 137 1.30 -1.23 43.91
C THR A 137 0.15 -0.25 43.71
N GLY A 138 -0.40 -0.12 42.49
CA GLY A 138 -1.56 0.74 42.23
C GLY A 138 -2.81 0.27 42.98
N ALA A 139 -3.15 -1.01 42.88
CA ALA A 139 -4.28 -1.61 43.57
C ALA A 139 -4.14 -1.51 45.10
N TRP A 140 -2.93 -1.72 45.63
CA TRP A 140 -2.68 -1.62 47.07
C TRP A 140 -2.78 -0.17 47.58
N THR A 141 -2.27 0.82 46.83
CA THR A 141 -2.45 2.24 47.18
C THR A 141 -3.93 2.63 47.19
N ILE A 142 -4.71 2.22 46.19
CA ILE A 142 -6.16 2.50 46.12
C ILE A 142 -6.88 1.80 47.28
N ALA A 143 -6.59 0.53 47.55
CA ALA A 143 -7.19 -0.23 48.64
C ALA A 143 -6.86 0.39 50.01
N ALA A 144 -5.60 0.79 50.23
CA ALA A 144 -5.18 1.46 51.47
C ALA A 144 -5.90 2.81 51.65
N LEU A 145 -5.95 3.66 50.62
CA LEU A 145 -6.70 4.92 50.67
C LEU A 145 -8.19 4.70 50.96
N ASN A 146 -8.80 3.66 50.37
CA ASN A 146 -10.19 3.32 50.60
C ASN A 146 -10.45 2.83 52.04
N ILE A 147 -9.62 1.90 52.53
CA ILE A 147 -9.74 1.32 53.88
C ILE A 147 -9.50 2.37 54.97
N LEU A 148 -8.61 3.35 54.73
CA LEU A 148 -8.35 4.47 55.64
C LEU A 148 -9.37 5.61 55.49
N GLY A 149 -10.40 5.50 54.63
CA GLY A 149 -11.38 6.56 54.37
C GLY A 149 -10.82 7.79 53.64
N LEU A 150 -9.56 7.76 53.22
CA LEU A 150 -8.84 8.87 52.59
C LEU A 150 -9.03 8.93 51.07
N LEU A 151 -9.66 7.94 50.44
CA LEU A 151 -9.87 7.91 48.99
C LEU A 151 -10.67 9.13 48.50
N THR A 152 -11.86 9.37 49.05
CA THR A 152 -12.73 10.49 48.64
C THR A 152 -12.08 11.86 48.90
N PRO A 153 -11.50 12.16 50.09
CA PRO A 153 -10.71 13.37 50.29
C PRO A 153 -9.57 13.54 49.30
N THR A 154 -8.89 12.45 48.93
CA THR A 154 -7.77 12.49 47.98
C THR A 154 -8.24 12.77 46.56
N ILE A 155 -9.35 12.17 46.11
CA ILE A 155 -9.99 12.46 44.82
C ILE A 155 -10.38 13.94 44.74
N VAL A 156 -11.06 14.48 45.77
CA VAL A 156 -11.45 15.89 45.84
C VAL A 156 -10.25 16.84 45.83
N LEU A 157 -9.12 16.43 46.43
CA LEU A 157 -7.86 17.18 46.38
C LEU A 157 -7.22 17.15 44.98
N LEU A 158 -7.16 15.99 44.33
CA LEU A 158 -6.63 15.88 42.95
C LEU A 158 -7.50 16.62 41.94
N GLU A 159 -8.82 16.68 42.16
CA GLU A 159 -9.74 17.48 41.35
C GLU A 159 -9.62 18.98 41.63
N ALA A 160 -9.28 19.37 42.87
CA ALA A 160 -9.05 20.76 43.24
C ALA A 160 -7.82 21.36 42.53
N ILE A 161 -6.74 20.59 42.43
CA ILE A 161 -5.52 20.97 41.72
C ILE A 161 -5.83 20.96 40.23
N SER A 162 -6.31 22.09 39.71
CA SER A 162 -6.81 22.22 38.35
C SER A 162 -6.43 23.55 37.72
N PHE A 163 -6.27 23.53 36.40
CA PHE A 163 -6.00 24.70 35.57
C PHE A 163 -6.92 24.71 34.35
N SER A 164 -7.25 25.90 33.86
CA SER A 164 -8.00 26.05 32.62
C SER A 164 -7.06 26.02 31.41
N LEU A 165 -7.35 25.13 30.45
CA LEU A 165 -6.62 25.05 29.19
C LEU A 165 -7.63 25.01 28.03
N GLY A 166 -7.65 26.06 27.21
CA GLY A 166 -8.54 26.15 26.05
C GLY A 166 -10.05 26.11 26.36
N GLY A 167 -10.45 26.46 27.59
CA GLY A 167 -11.84 26.36 28.07
C GLY A 167 -12.17 25.05 28.81
N ALA A 168 -11.36 24.00 28.66
CA ALA A 168 -11.46 22.80 29.47
C ALA A 168 -10.81 23.00 30.86
N ARG A 169 -11.45 22.48 31.92
CA ARG A 169 -10.85 22.41 33.26
C ARG A 169 -10.08 21.10 33.39
N VAL A 170 -8.75 21.18 33.33
CA VAL A 170 -7.86 20.02 33.46
C VAL A 170 -7.42 19.93 34.91
N SER A 171 -7.69 18.81 35.58
CA SER A 171 -7.27 18.57 36.97
C SER A 171 -6.18 17.52 37.04
N LEU A 172 -5.48 17.44 38.17
CA LEU A 172 -4.49 16.39 38.38
C LEU A 172 -5.13 14.99 38.35
N LEU A 173 -6.41 14.89 38.73
CA LEU A 173 -7.22 13.67 38.55
C LEU A 173 -7.38 13.32 37.06
N THR A 174 -7.86 14.25 36.22
CA THR A 174 -8.10 13.93 34.79
C THR A 174 -6.80 13.65 34.03
N ILE A 175 -5.67 14.26 34.45
CA ILE A 175 -4.34 13.91 33.94
C ILE A 175 -3.96 12.47 34.32
N ALA A 176 -4.20 12.06 35.58
CA ALA A 176 -3.92 10.70 36.04
C ALA A 176 -4.81 9.66 35.32
N GLU A 177 -6.09 9.96 35.13
CA GLU A 177 -7.05 9.12 34.40
C GLU A 177 -6.69 9.01 32.91
N ALA A 178 -6.31 10.11 32.26
CA ALA A 178 -5.81 10.11 30.89
C ALA A 178 -4.52 9.29 30.75
N ALA A 179 -3.56 9.45 31.67
CA ALA A 179 -2.31 8.70 31.66
C ALA A 179 -2.53 7.20 31.89
N LEU A 180 -3.40 6.83 32.83
CA LEU A 180 -3.79 5.44 33.08
C LEU A 180 -4.48 4.84 31.85
N THR A 181 -5.44 5.57 31.26
CA THR A 181 -6.15 5.18 30.03
C THR A 181 -5.17 4.98 28.88
N PHE A 182 -4.20 5.90 28.70
CA PHE A 182 -3.15 5.78 27.70
C PHE A 182 -2.32 4.50 27.88
N VAL A 183 -1.86 4.20 29.10
CA VAL A 183 -1.06 3.01 29.39
C VAL A 183 -1.86 1.72 29.13
N LEU A 184 -3.13 1.67 29.55
CA LEU A 184 -4.01 0.53 29.33
C LEU A 184 -4.29 0.31 27.83
N LEU A 185 -4.62 1.38 27.09
CA LEU A 185 -4.85 1.31 25.64
C LEU A 185 -3.57 1.00 24.86
N MET A 186 -2.42 1.50 25.28
CA MET A 186 -1.12 1.14 24.71
C MET A 186 -0.78 -0.35 24.92
N TRP A 187 -1.08 -0.89 26.09
CA TRP A 187 -0.92 -2.32 26.38
C TRP A 187 -1.87 -3.18 25.51
N ALA A 188 -3.14 -2.79 25.40
CA ALA A 188 -4.13 -3.42 24.54
C ALA A 188 -3.73 -3.34 23.05
N ALA A 189 -3.32 -2.17 22.56
CA ALA A 189 -2.78 -1.96 21.22
C ALA A 189 -1.56 -2.86 20.95
N GLY A 190 -0.70 -3.07 21.95
CA GLY A 190 0.41 -4.01 21.87
C GLY A 190 -0.03 -5.47 21.75
N ILE A 191 -1.09 -5.88 22.45
CA ILE A 191 -1.67 -7.23 22.33
C ILE A 191 -2.31 -7.42 20.95
N VAL A 192 -3.21 -6.51 20.56
CA VAL A 192 -3.91 -6.55 19.27
C VAL A 192 -2.91 -6.49 18.12
N GLY A 193 -1.92 -5.60 18.17
CA GLY A 193 -0.85 -5.50 17.17
C GLY A 193 -0.07 -6.83 17.03
N ARG A 194 0.36 -7.45 18.13
CA ARG A 194 1.02 -8.77 18.09
C ARG A 194 0.11 -9.88 17.54
N PHE A 195 -1.18 -9.87 17.86
CA PHE A 195 -2.14 -10.82 17.33
C PHE A 195 -2.32 -10.65 15.80
N VAL A 196 -2.49 -9.41 15.33
CA VAL A 196 -2.62 -9.08 13.92
C VAL A 196 -1.35 -9.39 13.14
N GLU A 197 -0.16 -9.06 13.66
CA GLU A 197 1.12 -9.44 13.05
C GLU A 197 1.28 -10.97 12.92
N ARG A 198 0.82 -11.76 13.91
CA ARG A 198 0.80 -13.23 13.83
C ARG A 198 -0.16 -13.72 12.75
N ARG A 199 -1.36 -13.15 12.65
CA ARG A 199 -2.34 -13.48 11.60
C ARG A 199 -1.83 -13.11 10.20
N LEU A 200 -1.24 -11.94 10.02
CA LEU A 200 -0.61 -11.50 8.77
C LEU A 200 0.47 -12.48 8.29
N LYS A 201 1.27 -13.05 9.20
CA LYS A 201 2.28 -14.06 8.84
C LYS A 201 1.66 -15.32 8.22
N THR A 202 0.50 -15.76 8.71
CA THR A 202 -0.20 -16.97 8.24
C THR A 202 -0.90 -16.83 6.87
N VAL A 203 -1.04 -15.62 6.32
CA VAL A 203 -1.68 -15.44 5.00
C VAL A 203 -0.72 -15.92 3.89
N PRO A 204 -1.09 -16.92 3.05
CA PRO A 204 -0.17 -17.49 2.06
C PRO A 204 0.16 -16.54 0.90
N ASN A 205 -0.80 -15.70 0.50
CA ASN A 205 -0.72 -14.88 -0.72
C ASN A 205 -0.17 -13.46 -0.51
N LEU A 206 0.39 -13.15 0.67
CA LEU A 206 1.01 -11.85 0.96
C LEU A 206 2.53 -11.95 0.93
N THR A 207 3.19 -11.03 0.22
CA THR A 207 4.65 -10.92 0.23
C THR A 207 5.16 -10.55 1.63
N SER A 208 6.40 -10.93 1.96
CA SER A 208 7.04 -10.56 3.24
C SER A 208 7.05 -9.04 3.46
N THR A 209 7.26 -8.26 2.40
CA THR A 209 7.23 -6.78 2.43
C THR A 209 5.83 -6.26 2.78
N SER A 210 4.77 -6.79 2.14
CA SER A 210 3.39 -6.43 2.45
C SER A 210 3.03 -6.76 3.89
N LYS A 211 3.43 -7.92 4.40
CA LYS A 211 3.19 -8.35 5.80
C LYS A 211 3.80 -7.37 6.81
N VAL A 212 5.04 -6.92 6.58
CA VAL A 212 5.72 -5.92 7.43
C VAL A 212 5.06 -4.55 7.33
N LEU A 213 4.69 -4.11 6.12
CA LEU A 213 4.02 -2.82 5.90
C LEU A 213 2.67 -2.76 6.64
N PHE A 214 1.79 -3.74 6.44
CA PHE A 214 0.49 -3.77 7.11
C PHE A 214 0.63 -3.88 8.63
N GLY A 215 1.55 -4.69 9.15
CA GLY A 215 1.82 -4.75 10.59
C GLY A 215 2.22 -3.40 11.18
N LYS A 216 3.13 -2.67 10.52
CA LYS A 216 3.52 -1.32 10.94
C LYS A 216 2.38 -0.31 10.85
N LEU A 217 1.61 -0.30 9.76
CA LEU A 217 0.47 0.63 9.58
C LEU A 217 -0.59 0.41 10.65
N ILE A 218 -0.99 -0.84 10.90
CA ILE A 218 -1.99 -1.17 11.93
C ILE A 218 -1.48 -0.78 13.32
N ARG A 219 -0.20 -1.02 13.62
CA ARG A 219 0.41 -0.60 14.88
C ARG A 219 0.43 0.93 15.05
N ILE A 220 0.71 1.69 13.99
CA ILE A 220 0.63 3.16 14.02
C ILE A 220 -0.82 3.60 14.31
N ILE A 221 -1.80 3.07 13.58
CA ILE A 221 -3.23 3.39 13.76
C ILE A 221 -3.69 3.09 15.20
N LEU A 222 -3.34 1.92 15.76
CA LEU A 222 -3.71 1.55 17.13
C LEU A 222 -3.07 2.48 18.18
N ILE A 223 -1.83 2.92 17.98
CA ILE A 223 -1.14 3.86 18.88
C ILE A 223 -1.77 5.26 18.79
N SER A 224 -2.04 5.75 17.56
CA SER A 224 -2.74 7.02 17.36
C SER A 224 -4.13 7.02 17.99
N LEU A 225 -4.88 5.92 17.86
CA LEU A 225 -6.20 5.78 18.46
C LEU A 225 -6.14 5.72 20.00
N ALA A 226 -5.16 5.00 20.57
CA ALA A 226 -4.91 4.97 22.00
C ALA A 226 -4.58 6.36 22.57
N PHE A 227 -3.83 7.18 21.82
CA PHE A 227 -3.54 8.56 22.18
C PHE A 227 -4.80 9.44 22.15
N VAL A 228 -5.60 9.39 21.08
CA VAL A 228 -6.85 10.18 20.95
C VAL A 228 -7.84 9.85 22.08
N PHE A 229 -8.05 8.56 22.37
CA PHE A 229 -8.94 8.15 23.46
C PHE A 229 -8.41 8.49 24.86
N ALA A 230 -7.09 8.54 25.07
CA ALA A 230 -6.52 9.02 26.32
C ALA A 230 -6.78 10.52 26.53
N LEU A 231 -6.65 11.34 25.48
CA LEU A 231 -7.01 12.77 25.54
C LEU A 231 -8.52 12.96 25.83
N ALA A 232 -9.38 12.16 25.18
CA ALA A 232 -10.82 12.18 25.43
C ALA A 232 -11.17 11.84 26.89
N ALA A 233 -10.53 10.81 27.45
CA ALA A 233 -10.71 10.42 28.86
C ALA A 233 -10.24 11.52 29.84
N GLY A 234 -9.23 12.30 29.46
CA GLY A 234 -8.79 13.49 30.22
C GLY A 234 -9.72 14.71 30.12
N GLY A 235 -10.84 14.62 29.41
CA GLY A 235 -11.77 15.73 29.20
C GLY A 235 -11.28 16.80 28.23
N ILE A 236 -10.27 16.50 27.39
CA ILE A 236 -9.71 17.44 26.42
C ILE A 236 -10.60 17.47 25.18
N ASP A 237 -11.00 18.67 24.75
CA ASP A 237 -11.76 18.86 23.52
C ASP A 237 -10.96 18.39 22.30
N LEU A 238 -11.52 17.41 21.59
CA LEU A 238 -10.92 16.84 20.38
C LEU A 238 -11.26 17.64 19.12
N THR A 239 -12.08 18.68 19.16
CA THR A 239 -12.56 19.42 17.97
C THR A 239 -11.41 19.95 17.11
N ALA A 240 -10.37 20.53 17.72
CA ALA A 240 -9.19 21.01 16.99
C ALA A 240 -8.41 19.85 16.32
N LEU A 241 -8.30 18.71 16.99
CA LEU A 241 -7.65 17.52 16.44
C LEU A 241 -8.51 16.87 15.34
N ALA A 242 -9.83 16.84 15.50
CA ALA A 242 -10.78 16.37 14.48
C ALA A 242 -10.71 17.25 13.21
N LEU A 243 -10.65 18.57 13.36
CA LEU A 243 -10.44 19.49 12.23
C LEU A 243 -9.10 19.24 11.52
N PHE A 244 -8.00 19.12 12.28
CA PHE A 244 -6.67 18.86 11.71
C PHE A 244 -6.59 17.49 11.02
N THR A 245 -7.05 16.42 11.68
CA THR A 245 -7.09 15.07 11.10
C THR A 245 -8.06 14.97 9.92
N GLY A 246 -9.14 15.76 9.90
CA GLY A 246 -10.03 15.92 8.74
C GLY A 246 -9.29 16.54 7.55
N ALA A 247 -8.59 17.66 7.76
CA ALA A 247 -7.79 18.30 6.71
C ALA A 247 -6.66 17.39 6.17
N VAL A 248 -5.93 16.70 7.08
CA VAL A 248 -4.93 15.70 6.71
C VAL A 248 -5.57 14.51 5.98
N GLY A 249 -6.74 14.04 6.43
CA GLY A 249 -7.50 12.97 5.80
C GLY A 249 -7.95 13.30 4.38
N VAL A 250 -8.41 14.54 4.14
CA VAL A 250 -8.74 15.06 2.81
C VAL A 250 -7.49 15.12 1.92
N GLY A 251 -6.36 15.62 2.44
CA GLY A 251 -5.08 15.64 1.71
C GLY A 251 -4.57 14.24 1.32
N ILE A 252 -4.65 13.29 2.24
CA ILE A 252 -4.36 11.87 1.99
C ILE A 252 -5.35 11.28 0.97
N GLY A 253 -6.64 11.62 1.08
CA GLY A 253 -7.68 11.19 0.14
C GLY A 253 -7.40 11.61 -1.30
N PHE A 254 -7.07 12.89 -1.52
CA PHE A 254 -6.64 13.37 -2.84
C PHE A 254 -5.36 12.68 -3.33
N GLY A 255 -4.38 12.45 -2.45
CA GLY A 255 -3.15 11.73 -2.79
C GLY A 255 -3.37 10.25 -3.18
N LEU A 256 -4.35 9.58 -2.56
CA LEU A 256 -4.69 8.18 -2.84
C LEU A 256 -5.73 8.00 -3.94
N GLN A 257 -6.42 9.06 -4.37
CA GLN A 257 -7.56 9.04 -5.30
C GLN A 257 -7.32 8.13 -6.51
N ARG A 258 -6.23 8.32 -7.26
CA ARG A 258 -5.90 7.49 -8.43
C ARG A 258 -5.65 6.02 -8.09
N THR A 259 -5.06 5.72 -6.93
CA THR A 259 -4.82 4.33 -6.51
C THR A 259 -6.14 3.62 -6.18
N VAL A 260 -7.07 4.33 -5.54
CA VAL A 260 -8.41 3.81 -5.23
C VAL A 260 -9.26 3.69 -6.50
N SER A 261 -9.21 4.68 -7.40
CA SER A 261 -9.90 4.67 -8.69
C SER A 261 -9.49 3.45 -9.53
N ASN A 262 -8.18 3.21 -9.68
CA ASN A 262 -7.67 2.03 -10.39
C ASN A 262 -8.03 0.69 -9.72
N LEU A 263 -8.16 0.65 -8.39
CA LEU A 263 -8.64 -0.53 -7.68
C LEU A 263 -10.12 -0.80 -7.95
N PHE A 264 -10.95 0.23 -7.84
CA PHE A 264 -12.39 0.12 -8.08
C PHE A 264 -12.67 -0.23 -9.55
N ALA A 265 -11.97 0.41 -10.49
CA ALA A 265 -12.04 0.08 -11.90
C ALA A 265 -11.65 -1.38 -12.17
N GLY A 266 -10.60 -1.90 -11.52
CA GLY A 266 -10.23 -3.31 -11.62
C GLY A 266 -11.33 -4.27 -11.15
N ILE A 267 -12.03 -3.92 -10.06
CA ILE A 267 -13.17 -4.69 -9.54
C ILE A 267 -14.34 -4.67 -10.54
N VAL A 268 -14.68 -3.50 -11.09
CA VAL A 268 -15.76 -3.35 -12.07
C VAL A 268 -15.47 -4.16 -13.35
N LEU A 269 -14.25 -4.07 -13.91
CA LEU A 269 -13.85 -4.87 -15.09
C LEU A 269 -13.98 -6.38 -14.86
N LEU A 270 -13.66 -6.87 -13.66
CA LEU A 270 -13.79 -8.28 -13.28
C LEU A 270 -15.25 -8.73 -13.07
N LEU A 271 -16.10 -7.85 -12.53
CA LEU A 271 -17.52 -8.13 -12.31
C LEU A 271 -18.30 -8.16 -13.64
N ASP A 272 -18.13 -7.13 -14.45
CA ASP A 272 -18.84 -6.96 -15.73
C ASP A 272 -18.30 -7.89 -16.82
N LYS A 273 -17.07 -8.41 -16.65
CA LYS A 273 -16.35 -9.25 -17.62
C LYS A 273 -16.26 -8.61 -19.01
N SER A 274 -16.20 -7.28 -19.05
CA SER A 274 -16.09 -6.46 -20.26
C SER A 274 -14.80 -6.75 -21.04
N ILE A 275 -13.76 -7.17 -20.33
CA ILE A 275 -12.46 -7.58 -20.85
C ILE A 275 -12.05 -8.88 -20.13
N LYS A 276 -11.45 -9.83 -20.87
CA LYS A 276 -10.98 -11.12 -20.36
C LYS A 276 -9.52 -11.36 -20.78
N PRO A 277 -8.73 -12.14 -20.02
CA PRO A 277 -7.44 -12.65 -20.50
C PRO A 277 -7.63 -13.41 -21.82
N GLY A 278 -6.80 -13.10 -22.81
CA GLY A 278 -6.92 -13.61 -24.18
C GLY A 278 -7.80 -12.78 -25.13
N ASP A 279 -8.45 -11.71 -24.65
CA ASP A 279 -9.10 -10.72 -25.51
C ASP A 279 -8.08 -9.87 -26.28
N ILE A 280 -8.51 -9.31 -27.41
CA ILE A 280 -7.69 -8.47 -28.28
C ILE A 280 -8.18 -7.03 -28.18
N LEU A 281 -7.33 -6.14 -27.65
CA LEU A 281 -7.68 -4.75 -27.38
C LEU A 281 -6.86 -3.78 -28.20
N GLU A 282 -7.49 -2.65 -28.51
CA GLU A 282 -6.80 -1.44 -28.93
C GLU A 282 -7.16 -0.29 -27.99
N VAL A 283 -6.15 0.27 -27.32
CA VAL A 283 -6.27 1.36 -26.34
C VAL A 283 -5.21 2.41 -26.66
N SER A 284 -5.62 3.65 -26.93
CA SER A 284 -4.71 4.77 -27.20
C SER A 284 -3.64 4.49 -28.29
N GLY A 285 -3.99 3.69 -29.31
CA GLY A 285 -3.09 3.27 -30.40
C GLY A 285 -2.22 2.04 -30.09
N THR A 286 -2.26 1.51 -28.86
CA THR A 286 -1.61 0.25 -28.50
C THR A 286 -2.53 -0.92 -28.83
N PHE A 287 -2.16 -1.75 -29.80
CA PHE A 287 -2.86 -2.99 -30.17
C PHE A 287 -2.16 -4.21 -29.58
N GLY A 288 -2.90 -5.06 -28.86
CA GLY A 288 -2.34 -6.27 -28.25
C GLY A 288 -3.35 -7.21 -27.60
N TRP A 289 -2.83 -8.27 -27.00
CA TRP A 289 -3.60 -9.31 -26.31
C TRP A 289 -3.58 -9.06 -24.81
N VAL A 290 -4.70 -9.29 -24.12
CA VAL A 290 -4.74 -9.21 -22.65
C VAL A 290 -4.04 -10.42 -22.05
N ALA A 291 -2.85 -10.24 -21.49
CA ALA A 291 -2.10 -11.28 -20.82
C ALA A 291 -2.65 -11.56 -19.41
N ALA A 292 -2.90 -10.49 -18.63
CA ALA A 292 -3.40 -10.60 -17.26
C ALA A 292 -4.27 -9.40 -16.84
N LEU A 293 -5.25 -9.66 -15.97
CA LEU A 293 -6.04 -8.64 -15.28
C LEU A 293 -5.51 -8.47 -13.84
N GLY A 294 -4.88 -7.34 -13.56
CA GLY A 294 -4.38 -6.98 -12.24
C GLY A 294 -5.33 -6.07 -11.48
N ALA A 295 -5.15 -6.00 -10.15
CA ALA A 295 -5.99 -5.16 -9.29
C ALA A 295 -5.88 -3.65 -9.56
N ARG A 296 -4.86 -3.17 -10.30
CA ARG A 296 -4.64 -1.75 -10.61
C ARG A 296 -4.32 -1.45 -12.07
N TYR A 297 -4.04 -2.48 -12.87
CA TYR A 297 -3.67 -2.37 -14.28
C TYR A 297 -4.03 -3.66 -15.02
N VAL A 298 -4.22 -3.54 -16.33
CA VAL A 298 -4.29 -4.67 -17.26
C VAL A 298 -2.96 -4.77 -17.99
N GLU A 299 -2.45 -5.99 -18.11
CA GLU A 299 -1.23 -6.31 -18.84
C GLU A 299 -1.60 -6.67 -20.28
N VAL A 300 -1.14 -5.88 -21.25
CA VAL A 300 -1.40 -6.06 -22.68
C VAL A 300 -0.09 -6.37 -23.40
N GLU A 301 0.01 -7.55 -24.00
CA GLU A 301 1.16 -7.98 -24.78
C GLU A 301 0.96 -7.61 -26.26
N THR A 302 1.90 -6.83 -26.80
CA THR A 302 1.88 -6.40 -28.21
C THR A 302 2.47 -7.46 -29.13
N ARG A 303 2.24 -7.31 -30.45
CA ARG A 303 2.85 -8.19 -31.46
C ARG A 303 4.39 -8.12 -31.50
N ASP A 304 4.98 -7.09 -30.93
CA ASP A 304 6.44 -6.88 -30.84
C ASP A 304 7.06 -7.56 -29.60
N GLY A 305 6.27 -8.33 -28.84
CA GLY A 305 6.74 -9.04 -27.63
C GLY A 305 7.00 -8.11 -26.45
N THR A 306 6.41 -6.91 -26.44
CA THR A 306 6.51 -5.96 -25.33
C THR A 306 5.20 -5.89 -24.55
N GLN A 307 5.30 -5.80 -23.22
CA GLN A 307 4.17 -5.76 -22.30
C GLN A 307 3.88 -4.32 -21.88
N PHE A 308 2.67 -3.85 -22.15
CA PHE A 308 2.15 -2.55 -21.73
C PHE A 308 1.24 -2.73 -20.52
N LEU A 309 1.52 -1.99 -19.45
CA LEU A 309 0.68 -1.97 -18.25
C LEU A 309 -0.26 -0.77 -18.33
N ILE A 310 -1.52 -1.02 -18.66
CA ILE A 310 -2.55 0.01 -18.82
C ILE A 310 -3.30 0.16 -17.49
N PRO A 311 -3.36 1.36 -16.88
CA PRO A 311 -4.17 1.61 -15.69
C PRO A 311 -5.64 1.19 -15.90
N ASN A 312 -6.24 0.54 -14.89
CA ASN A 312 -7.64 0.12 -14.98
C ASN A 312 -8.60 1.31 -15.14
N GLU A 313 -8.26 2.46 -14.56
CA GLU A 313 -8.98 3.72 -14.69
C GLU A 313 -9.02 4.20 -16.16
N ASP A 314 -7.91 4.08 -16.90
CA ASP A 314 -7.83 4.50 -18.31
C ASP A 314 -8.74 3.65 -19.21
N ILE A 315 -8.96 2.38 -18.85
CA ILE A 315 -9.79 1.42 -19.60
C ILE A 315 -11.28 1.70 -19.44
N ILE A 316 -11.72 2.17 -18.27
CA ILE A 316 -13.12 2.53 -18.02
C ILE A 316 -13.42 3.95 -18.52
N THR A 317 -12.47 4.88 -18.39
CA THR A 317 -12.70 6.30 -18.70
C THR A 317 -12.52 6.64 -20.18
N ASN A 318 -11.62 5.96 -20.90
CA ASN A 318 -11.35 6.21 -22.32
C ASN A 318 -12.05 5.21 -23.23
N ARG A 319 -12.12 5.51 -24.53
CA ARG A 319 -12.62 4.57 -25.53
C ARG A 319 -11.62 3.43 -25.73
N VAL A 320 -12.07 2.21 -25.46
CA VAL A 320 -11.37 0.95 -25.73
C VAL A 320 -12.09 0.21 -26.86
N PHE A 321 -11.35 -0.30 -27.85
CA PHE A 321 -11.89 -1.22 -28.85
C PHE A 321 -11.51 -2.65 -28.46
N ASN A 322 -12.51 -3.47 -28.09
CA ASN A 322 -12.33 -4.92 -27.90
C ASN A 322 -12.75 -5.64 -29.19
N TRP A 323 -11.77 -6.22 -29.88
CA TRP A 323 -11.93 -6.87 -31.18
C TRP A 323 -12.53 -8.28 -31.08
N THR A 324 -12.58 -8.88 -29.89
CA THR A 324 -12.99 -10.29 -29.68
C THR A 324 -14.10 -10.46 -28.62
N HIS A 325 -14.73 -9.37 -28.18
CA HIS A 325 -15.64 -9.38 -27.02
C HIS A 325 -16.82 -10.38 -27.15
N GLN A 326 -17.41 -10.49 -28.34
CA GLN A 326 -18.53 -11.41 -28.63
C GLN A 326 -18.13 -12.59 -29.53
N ASN A 327 -17.23 -12.36 -30.49
CA ASN A 327 -16.71 -13.36 -31.41
C ASN A 327 -15.43 -12.81 -32.08
N ASP A 328 -14.66 -13.68 -32.73
CA ASP A 328 -13.43 -13.32 -33.44
C ASP A 328 -13.71 -12.83 -34.90
N ASN A 329 -14.98 -12.56 -35.27
CA ASN A 329 -15.34 -12.15 -36.64
C ASN A 329 -15.16 -10.64 -36.84
N VAL A 330 -14.21 -10.27 -37.69
CA VAL A 330 -13.84 -8.87 -37.95
C VAL A 330 -14.03 -8.50 -39.42
N ARG A 331 -14.70 -7.37 -39.67
CA ARG A 331 -14.92 -6.84 -41.03
C ARG A 331 -13.80 -5.90 -41.45
N LEU A 332 -13.00 -6.35 -42.40
CA LEU A 332 -11.94 -5.56 -43.03
C LEU A 332 -12.48 -4.76 -44.22
N LYS A 333 -11.72 -3.71 -44.58
CA LYS A 333 -12.01 -2.81 -45.71
C LYS A 333 -10.74 -2.62 -46.52
N ILE A 334 -10.79 -2.97 -47.79
CA ILE A 334 -9.73 -2.70 -48.77
C ILE A 334 -10.22 -1.62 -49.72
N ARG A 335 -9.42 -0.57 -49.94
CA ARG A 335 -9.74 0.51 -50.87
C ARG A 335 -8.83 0.44 -52.08
N VAL A 336 -9.43 0.53 -53.27
CA VAL A 336 -8.75 0.43 -54.56
C VAL A 336 -9.34 1.49 -55.49
N ARG A 337 -8.53 2.10 -56.35
CA ARG A 337 -8.99 3.04 -57.36
C ARG A 337 -8.84 2.44 -58.75
N VAL A 338 -9.84 2.65 -59.61
CA VAL A 338 -9.81 2.28 -61.05
C VAL A 338 -9.98 3.53 -61.90
N ALA A 339 -9.42 3.54 -63.11
CA ALA A 339 -9.56 4.68 -64.02
C ALA A 339 -11.00 4.84 -64.50
N TYR A 340 -11.40 6.07 -64.86
CA TYR A 340 -12.76 6.40 -65.32
C TYR A 340 -13.21 5.64 -66.58
N ASP A 341 -12.26 5.19 -67.40
CA ASP A 341 -12.49 4.43 -68.63
C ASP A 341 -12.58 2.91 -68.40
N SER A 342 -12.43 2.43 -67.15
CA SER A 342 -12.46 1.01 -66.82
C SER A 342 -13.87 0.49 -66.57
N ASP A 343 -14.14 -0.76 -66.95
CA ASP A 343 -15.41 -1.43 -66.65
C ASP A 343 -15.54 -1.66 -65.13
N VAL A 344 -16.29 -0.77 -64.49
CA VAL A 344 -16.56 -0.78 -63.05
C VAL A 344 -17.29 -2.04 -62.60
N ARG A 345 -18.25 -2.53 -63.40
CA ARG A 345 -19.05 -3.72 -63.02
C ARG A 345 -18.17 -4.97 -63.02
N LYS A 346 -17.30 -5.09 -64.02
CA LYS A 346 -16.27 -6.14 -64.09
C LYS A 346 -15.24 -5.98 -62.97
N ALA A 347 -14.76 -4.77 -62.67
CA ALA A 347 -13.82 -4.52 -61.57
C ALA A 347 -14.41 -4.94 -60.20
N LEU A 348 -15.67 -4.61 -59.91
CA LEU A 348 -16.37 -5.05 -58.71
C LEU A 348 -16.49 -6.59 -58.66
N ALA A 349 -16.87 -7.24 -59.76
CA ALA A 349 -16.95 -8.70 -59.83
C ALA A 349 -15.59 -9.37 -59.53
N LEU A 350 -14.51 -8.85 -60.11
CA LEU A 350 -13.14 -9.32 -59.87
C LEU A 350 -12.68 -9.08 -58.42
N MET A 351 -13.05 -7.95 -57.80
CA MET A 351 -12.78 -7.71 -56.37
C MET A 351 -13.50 -8.73 -55.46
N ARG A 352 -14.72 -9.14 -55.82
CA ARG A 352 -15.45 -10.19 -55.10
C ARG A 352 -14.79 -11.56 -55.27
N GLU A 353 -14.32 -11.88 -56.47
CA GLU A 353 -13.58 -13.11 -56.75
C GLU A 353 -12.25 -13.15 -55.98
N ALA A 354 -11.49 -12.04 -55.99
CA ALA A 354 -10.22 -11.92 -55.28
C ALA A 354 -10.35 -12.24 -53.78
N ALA A 355 -11.33 -11.64 -53.09
CA ALA A 355 -11.58 -11.97 -51.67
C ALA A 355 -12.13 -13.39 -51.45
N GLY A 356 -12.60 -14.09 -52.48
CA GLY A 356 -13.02 -15.49 -52.39
C GLY A 356 -11.86 -16.50 -52.41
N ARG A 357 -10.63 -16.07 -52.76
CA ARG A 357 -9.47 -16.97 -52.90
C ARG A 357 -8.74 -17.25 -51.58
N PRO A 358 -8.40 -16.26 -50.72
CA PRO A 358 -7.68 -16.55 -49.48
C PRO A 358 -8.55 -17.28 -48.45
N PRO A 359 -8.06 -18.38 -47.83
CA PRO A 359 -8.88 -19.28 -47.00
C PRO A 359 -9.37 -18.66 -45.68
N ARG A 360 -8.75 -17.57 -45.22
CA ARG A 360 -9.16 -16.86 -43.98
C ARG A 360 -10.35 -15.91 -44.18
N VAL A 361 -10.80 -15.68 -45.42
CA VAL A 361 -11.99 -14.86 -45.71
C VAL A 361 -13.26 -15.69 -45.57
N LEU A 362 -14.22 -15.18 -44.83
CA LEU A 362 -15.53 -15.82 -44.65
C LEU A 362 -16.36 -15.76 -45.92
N LYS A 363 -16.95 -16.91 -46.29
CA LYS A 363 -17.96 -17.03 -47.35
C LYS A 363 -19.32 -16.45 -46.93
N THR A 364 -19.59 -16.43 -45.63
CA THR A 364 -20.81 -15.90 -45.02
C THR A 364 -20.44 -15.09 -43.78
N PRO A 365 -20.67 -13.76 -43.73
CA PRO A 365 -21.21 -12.92 -44.80
C PRO A 365 -20.25 -12.79 -45.98
N ALA A 366 -20.77 -12.86 -47.21
CA ALA A 366 -19.95 -12.83 -48.42
C ALA A 366 -19.22 -11.49 -48.63
N PRO A 367 -18.06 -11.47 -49.30
CA PRO A 367 -17.37 -10.24 -49.70
C PRO A 367 -18.27 -9.34 -50.54
N ASN A 368 -18.31 -8.05 -50.19
CA ASN A 368 -19.16 -7.03 -50.80
C ASN A 368 -18.30 -5.86 -51.33
N PRO A 369 -18.01 -5.82 -52.64
CA PRO A 369 -17.37 -4.69 -53.30
C PRO A 369 -18.38 -3.58 -53.59
N LEU A 370 -17.98 -2.33 -53.35
CA LEU A 370 -18.83 -1.14 -53.51
C LEU A 370 -18.06 -0.04 -54.24
N VAL A 371 -18.75 0.74 -55.07
CA VAL A 371 -18.26 2.08 -55.45
C VAL A 371 -18.55 3.00 -54.26
N ILE A 372 -17.53 3.71 -53.76
CA ILE A 372 -17.67 4.65 -52.62
C ILE A 372 -17.62 6.11 -53.05
N GLY A 373 -17.13 6.43 -54.24
CA GLY A 373 -17.15 7.79 -54.77
C GLY A 373 -16.42 7.97 -56.09
N PHE A 374 -16.49 9.20 -56.61
CA PHE A 374 -15.74 9.69 -57.76
C PHE A 374 -14.55 10.50 -57.22
N GLY A 375 -13.32 10.05 -57.48
CA GLY A 375 -12.10 10.70 -57.03
C GLY A 375 -11.39 11.45 -58.17
N GLU A 376 -10.43 12.32 -57.83
CA GLU A 376 -9.74 13.21 -58.78
C GLU A 376 -9.19 12.51 -60.04
N ASN A 377 -8.68 11.29 -59.87
CA ASN A 377 -7.98 10.54 -60.92
C ASN A 377 -8.66 9.20 -61.26
N GLY A 378 -9.86 8.93 -60.75
CA GLY A 378 -10.56 7.67 -60.97
C GLY A 378 -11.67 7.39 -59.96
N LEU A 379 -12.33 6.24 -60.13
CA LEU A 379 -13.41 5.78 -59.27
C LEU A 379 -12.86 5.07 -58.04
N ASP A 380 -13.30 5.51 -56.86
CA ASP A 380 -12.90 4.90 -55.58
C ASP A 380 -13.83 3.73 -55.25
N LEU A 381 -13.23 2.55 -55.08
CA LEU A 381 -13.90 1.29 -54.76
C LEU A 381 -13.49 0.81 -53.35
N GLU A 382 -14.42 0.23 -52.60
CA GLU A 382 -14.18 -0.38 -51.28
C GLU A 382 -14.69 -1.83 -51.25
N LEU A 383 -13.79 -2.78 -51.05
CA LEU A 383 -14.10 -4.18 -50.80
C LEU A 383 -14.25 -4.41 -49.30
N ARG A 384 -15.43 -4.83 -48.87
CA ARG A 384 -15.73 -5.20 -47.48
C ARG A 384 -15.82 -6.71 -47.37
N PHE A 385 -15.03 -7.31 -46.49
CA PHE A 385 -15.06 -8.76 -46.25
C PHE A 385 -14.83 -9.07 -44.78
N TRP A 386 -15.23 -10.26 -44.34
CA TRP A 386 -15.07 -10.69 -42.95
C TRP A 386 -13.99 -11.77 -42.85
N ILE A 387 -13.28 -11.80 -41.73
CA ILE A 387 -12.39 -12.89 -41.31
C ILE A 387 -12.86 -13.39 -39.95
N ALA A 388 -12.65 -14.67 -39.62
CA ALA A 388 -13.04 -15.28 -38.34
C ALA A 388 -11.87 -15.43 -37.34
N ASP A 389 -10.71 -14.88 -37.68
CA ASP A 389 -9.45 -15.11 -37.00
C ASP A 389 -8.65 -13.80 -37.02
N VAL A 390 -8.94 -12.90 -36.08
CA VAL A 390 -8.18 -11.66 -35.93
C VAL A 390 -6.84 -11.88 -35.19
N ARG A 391 -6.69 -13.03 -34.50
CA ARG A 391 -5.49 -13.46 -33.75
C ARG A 391 -4.27 -13.59 -34.66
N ASN A 392 -4.40 -14.25 -35.82
CA ASN A 392 -3.32 -14.32 -36.81
C ASN A 392 -3.08 -13.02 -37.60
N GLY A 393 -3.71 -11.90 -37.19
CA GLY A 393 -3.49 -10.56 -37.72
C GLY A 393 -4.41 -10.19 -38.90
N VAL A 394 -4.57 -8.88 -39.11
CA VAL A 394 -5.44 -8.30 -40.16
C VAL A 394 -4.70 -7.86 -41.41
N HIS A 395 -3.42 -7.49 -41.28
CA HIS A 395 -2.63 -6.90 -42.36
C HIS A 395 -2.15 -7.94 -43.39
N ASN A 396 -1.80 -9.15 -42.95
CA ASN A 396 -1.41 -10.26 -43.84
C ASN A 396 -2.55 -10.63 -44.80
N ILE A 397 -3.73 -10.94 -44.28
CA ILE A 397 -4.91 -11.29 -45.10
C ILE A 397 -5.37 -10.11 -45.97
N SER A 398 -5.19 -8.87 -45.52
CA SER A 398 -5.44 -7.69 -46.36
C SER A 398 -4.46 -7.63 -47.53
N SER A 399 -3.18 -7.92 -47.30
CA SER A 399 -2.15 -8.00 -48.33
C SER A 399 -2.44 -9.11 -49.34
N ASP A 400 -2.82 -10.31 -48.88
CA ASP A 400 -3.17 -11.44 -49.74
C ASP A 400 -4.32 -11.08 -50.69
N VAL A 401 -5.40 -10.48 -50.17
CA VAL A 401 -6.52 -10.02 -50.99
C VAL A 401 -6.11 -8.87 -51.93
N PHE A 402 -5.25 -7.95 -51.50
CA PHE A 402 -4.72 -6.88 -52.37
C PHE A 402 -3.93 -7.43 -53.56
N LEU A 403 -3.09 -8.45 -53.34
CA LEU A 403 -2.32 -9.11 -54.40
C LEU A 403 -3.24 -9.82 -55.40
N GLU A 404 -4.26 -10.54 -54.91
CA GLU A 404 -5.27 -11.20 -55.76
C GLU A 404 -6.08 -10.20 -56.60
N ILE A 405 -6.45 -9.04 -56.04
CA ILE A 405 -7.10 -7.95 -56.80
C ILE A 405 -6.15 -7.44 -57.90
N LEU A 406 -4.89 -7.16 -57.57
CA LEU A 406 -3.90 -6.63 -58.50
C LEU A 406 -3.67 -7.58 -59.68
N ASP A 407 -3.55 -8.88 -59.41
CA ASP A 407 -3.38 -9.92 -60.42
C ASP A 407 -4.63 -10.07 -61.31
N LEU A 408 -5.82 -10.09 -60.73
CA LEU A 408 -7.07 -10.16 -61.49
C LEU A 408 -7.29 -8.92 -62.35
N PHE A 409 -6.98 -7.73 -61.84
CA PHE A 409 -7.10 -6.47 -62.60
C PHE A 409 -6.15 -6.45 -63.80
N ARG A 410 -4.88 -6.86 -63.60
CA ARG A 410 -3.89 -6.99 -64.67
C ARG A 410 -4.34 -7.98 -65.76
N ARG A 411 -4.79 -9.18 -65.37
CA ARG A 411 -5.23 -10.22 -66.32
C ARG A 411 -6.46 -9.81 -67.15
N HIS A 412 -7.30 -8.93 -66.61
CA HIS A 412 -8.58 -8.54 -67.24
C HIS A 412 -8.59 -7.14 -67.86
N GLY A 413 -7.45 -6.44 -67.86
CA GLY A 413 -7.27 -5.11 -68.46
C GLY A 413 -7.87 -3.95 -67.65
N ILE A 414 -8.15 -4.13 -66.36
CA ILE A 414 -8.64 -3.05 -65.49
C ILE A 414 -7.47 -2.12 -65.14
N LYS A 415 -7.57 -0.84 -65.51
CA LYS A 415 -6.50 0.13 -65.31
C LYS A 415 -6.56 0.70 -63.89
N VAL A 416 -5.47 0.52 -63.13
CA VAL A 416 -5.22 1.32 -61.93
C VAL A 416 -4.71 2.70 -62.40
N PRO A 417 -5.35 3.81 -62.01
CA PRO A 417 -4.99 5.11 -62.54
C PRO A 417 -3.71 5.63 -61.90
N LEU A 418 -2.86 6.20 -62.75
CA LEU A 418 -1.78 7.10 -62.32
C LEU A 418 -2.36 8.49 -62.05
N PRO A 419 -1.68 9.35 -61.27
CA PRO A 419 -2.05 10.77 -61.17
C PRO A 419 -2.02 11.43 -62.56
N GLN A 420 -3.15 11.98 -62.98
CA GLN A 420 -3.31 12.74 -64.21
C GLN A 420 -3.28 14.24 -63.89
N ARG A 421 -2.85 15.04 -64.88
CA ARG A 421 -2.84 16.51 -64.81
C ARG A 421 -3.06 17.07 -66.21
N ASP A 422 -4.12 17.85 -66.37
CA ASP A 422 -4.35 18.60 -67.60
C ASP A 422 -3.52 19.88 -67.57
N LEU A 423 -2.65 20.04 -68.57
CA LEU A 423 -1.77 21.20 -68.73
C LEU A 423 -2.29 22.10 -69.85
N HIS A 424 -3.04 23.14 -69.47
CA HIS A 424 -3.43 24.20 -70.41
C HIS A 424 -2.24 25.15 -70.66
N VAL A 425 -1.57 24.97 -71.80
CA VAL A 425 -0.44 25.82 -72.22
C VAL A 425 -0.97 27.03 -72.98
N HIS A 426 -1.01 28.19 -72.31
CA HIS A 426 -1.56 29.43 -72.88
C HIS A 426 -0.65 30.12 -73.90
N SER A 427 0.66 29.89 -73.84
CA SER A 427 1.61 30.31 -74.86
C SER A 427 2.81 29.36 -74.89
N LEU A 428 3.27 29.05 -76.11
CA LEU A 428 4.57 28.42 -76.34
C LEU A 428 5.57 29.53 -76.70
N PRO A 429 6.80 29.51 -76.15
CA PRO A 429 7.87 30.36 -76.69
C PRO A 429 8.10 30.00 -78.17
N PRO A 430 8.48 30.97 -79.02
CA PRO A 430 8.63 30.72 -80.45
C PRO A 430 9.68 29.62 -80.68
N ILE A 431 9.28 28.57 -81.40
CA ILE A 431 10.18 27.50 -81.82
C ILE A 431 11.12 28.09 -82.86
N VAL A 432 12.33 28.45 -82.43
CA VAL A 432 13.41 28.81 -83.36
C VAL A 432 13.84 27.54 -84.06
N ALA A 433 13.33 27.35 -85.27
CA ALA A 433 13.80 26.30 -86.17
C ALA A 433 15.12 26.75 -86.79
N ASP A 434 16.25 26.38 -86.18
CA ASP A 434 17.60 26.58 -86.73
C ASP A 434 17.76 25.79 -88.05
N THR A 435 17.23 26.37 -89.13
CA THR A 435 17.24 25.81 -90.48
C THR A 435 18.13 26.65 -91.38
N GLU A 436 19.36 26.93 -90.94
CA GLU A 436 20.39 27.54 -91.76
C GLU A 436 21.58 26.60 -92.00
N THR A 437 21.54 25.99 -93.18
CA THR A 437 22.62 26.13 -94.17
C THR A 437 24.04 25.85 -93.68
N ARG A 438 24.39 24.55 -93.58
CA ARG A 438 25.79 24.10 -93.70
C ARG A 438 26.10 23.57 -95.10
N LEU A 439 26.04 24.46 -96.08
CA LEU A 439 26.73 24.31 -97.38
C LEU A 439 27.68 25.49 -97.53
N GLY A 440 28.97 25.25 -97.27
CA GLY A 440 30.00 26.29 -97.20
C GLY A 440 31.40 25.68 -97.20
N THR A 441 31.83 25.20 -98.35
CA THR A 441 33.22 24.75 -98.57
C THR A 441 34.21 25.90 -98.56
N SER A 442 35.29 25.73 -97.78
CA SER A 442 36.59 26.40 -97.92
C SER A 442 36.68 27.91 -97.68
N GLY A 443 37.48 28.31 -96.68
CA GLY A 443 37.81 29.72 -96.43
C GLY A 443 38.62 29.89 -95.14
N SER A 444 39.95 29.74 -95.24
CA SER A 444 40.86 29.82 -94.08
C SER A 444 41.09 31.25 -93.59
N ARG A 445 41.10 31.44 -92.25
CA ARG A 445 42.22 32.04 -91.47
C ARG A 445 41.89 32.26 -89.98
N THR A 446 42.80 31.79 -89.14
CA THR A 446 43.01 32.15 -87.72
C THR A 446 44.00 33.35 -87.62
N PRO A 447 44.35 33.89 -86.41
CA PRO A 447 43.68 33.84 -85.10
C PRO A 447 43.60 35.21 -84.37
N GLY A 448 42.97 35.22 -83.19
CA GLY A 448 43.09 36.26 -82.14
C GLY A 448 41.75 36.92 -81.80
N GLY A 449 41.37 37.16 -80.55
CA GLY A 449 41.98 36.83 -79.25
C GLY A 449 41.26 37.61 -78.14
N GLU A 450 41.27 37.13 -76.88
CA GLU A 450 40.75 37.82 -75.67
C GLU A 450 39.24 38.22 -75.68
N ARG A 451 38.37 37.84 -74.72
CA ARG A 451 38.49 38.10 -73.28
C ARG A 451 37.38 37.42 -72.46
N SER A 452 37.62 37.33 -71.16
CA SER A 452 36.72 36.81 -70.11
C SER A 452 35.53 37.74 -69.80
N GLY A 453 34.42 37.17 -69.29
CA GLY A 453 33.33 37.94 -68.68
C GLY A 453 32.15 37.06 -68.25
N VAL A 454 32.00 36.77 -66.95
CA VAL A 454 30.94 35.90 -66.42
C VAL A 454 29.72 36.70 -65.95
N SER A 455 28.55 36.22 -66.37
CA SER A 455 27.18 36.43 -65.86
C SER A 455 26.99 37.07 -64.47
N GLN A 456 26.06 38.04 -64.39
CA GLN A 456 24.91 37.99 -63.46
C GLN A 456 23.84 39.07 -63.73
N ALA A 457 22.66 38.87 -63.10
CA ALA A 457 21.48 39.75 -62.92
C ALA A 457 20.33 39.65 -63.95
N THR A 458 19.04 39.85 -63.64
CA THR A 458 18.20 39.83 -62.39
C THR A 458 16.74 40.11 -62.83
N ALA A 459 15.68 39.54 -62.20
CA ALA A 459 14.32 40.13 -61.99
C ALA A 459 13.39 39.12 -61.24
N PRO A 460 12.19 39.48 -60.72
CA PRO A 460 12.08 39.90 -59.31
C PRO A 460 10.95 39.21 -58.50
N SER A 461 10.83 39.58 -57.22
CA SER A 461 9.85 39.09 -56.24
C SER A 461 8.60 39.99 -56.11
N PRO A 462 7.46 39.49 -55.61
CA PRO A 462 6.43 40.31 -54.98
C PRO A 462 6.29 40.08 -53.46
N ALA A 463 6.35 41.18 -52.71
CA ALA A 463 5.82 41.36 -51.36
C ALA A 463 4.63 42.35 -51.48
N SER A 464 3.65 42.51 -50.60
CA SER A 464 3.27 41.92 -49.29
C SER A 464 1.91 42.52 -48.91
N LEU A 465 1.13 41.91 -47.99
CA LEU A 465 0.32 42.62 -46.97
C LEU A 465 -0.30 41.61 -45.98
N GLN A 466 -0.16 41.88 -44.67
CA GLN A 466 -0.85 41.20 -43.55
C GLN A 466 -1.98 42.11 -43.02
N PRO A 467 -2.78 41.68 -42.01
CA PRO A 467 -2.37 41.89 -40.60
C PRO A 467 -2.49 40.68 -39.65
N GLU A 468 -1.68 40.72 -38.58
CA GLU A 468 -1.97 40.46 -37.14
C GLU A 468 -3.12 39.51 -36.71
N ALA A 469 -3.04 38.66 -35.67
CA ALA A 469 -1.97 38.20 -34.74
C ALA A 469 -2.53 36.93 -33.99
N ALA A 470 -2.02 36.34 -32.88
CA ALA A 470 -0.93 36.64 -31.95
C ALA A 470 -0.44 35.38 -31.19
N ALA A 471 0.73 35.50 -30.52
CA ALA A 471 1.21 34.82 -29.29
C ALA A 471 1.09 33.29 -29.07
N GLY A 472 2.24 32.67 -28.72
CA GLY A 472 2.31 31.39 -27.98
C GLY A 472 3.31 30.37 -28.56
N GLY A 473 4.59 30.44 -28.18
CA GLY A 473 5.63 29.55 -28.73
C GLY A 473 6.03 28.40 -27.81
N LEU A 474 6.77 27.40 -28.34
CA LEU A 474 7.80 26.63 -27.61
C LEU A 474 8.64 25.71 -28.54
N ALA A 475 9.97 25.86 -28.40
CA ALA A 475 11.10 24.97 -28.69
C ALA A 475 10.96 23.73 -29.63
N SER A 476 11.82 23.68 -30.66
CA SER A 476 12.13 22.49 -31.46
C SER A 476 12.96 21.43 -30.69
N PRO A 477 12.72 20.11 -30.86
CA PRO A 477 13.57 19.07 -30.28
C PRO A 477 14.82 18.78 -31.15
N ARG A 478 15.96 18.61 -30.47
CA ARG A 478 17.26 18.23 -31.07
C ARG A 478 17.33 16.72 -31.36
N ARG A 479 18.07 16.33 -32.41
CA ARG A 479 18.45 14.92 -32.68
C ARG A 479 19.41 14.37 -31.60
N PRO A 480 19.28 13.10 -31.17
CA PRO A 480 20.30 12.41 -30.38
C PRO A 480 21.45 11.89 -31.27
N ARG A 481 22.66 11.77 -30.69
CA ARG A 481 23.80 11.03 -31.26
C ARG A 481 23.76 9.56 -30.81
N PRO A 482 24.30 8.59 -31.58
CA PRO A 482 24.43 7.21 -31.14
C PRO A 482 25.58 7.06 -30.14
N GLY A 483 25.40 6.24 -29.10
CA GLY A 483 26.39 6.09 -28.03
C GLY A 483 26.21 4.86 -27.13
N ASN A 484 27.03 3.85 -27.43
CA ASN A 484 27.63 2.88 -26.50
C ASN A 484 26.94 1.51 -26.28
N ASN A 485 27.82 0.53 -26.01
CA ASN A 485 27.59 -0.92 -26.02
C ASN A 485 26.71 -1.44 -24.87
N ILE A 486 25.83 -2.39 -25.18
CA ILE A 486 25.26 -3.33 -24.21
C ILE A 486 25.68 -4.75 -24.61
N ARG A 487 26.34 -5.46 -23.68
CA ARG A 487 26.74 -6.86 -23.87
C ARG A 487 25.50 -7.77 -23.84
N TYR A 488 25.36 -8.60 -24.88
CA TYR A 488 24.37 -9.68 -24.92
C TYR A 488 24.73 -10.77 -23.88
N ARG A 489 23.74 -11.26 -23.13
CA ARG A 489 23.89 -12.40 -22.20
C ARG A 489 22.81 -13.44 -22.56
N PRO A 490 23.19 -14.65 -23.01
CA PRO A 490 22.20 -15.65 -23.44
C PRO A 490 21.42 -16.23 -22.23
N PRO A 491 20.21 -16.75 -22.46
CA PRO A 491 19.35 -17.27 -21.41
C PRO A 491 19.88 -18.60 -20.83
N ALA A 492 19.76 -18.76 -19.52
CA ALA A 492 20.16 -19.98 -18.82
C ALA A 492 19.01 -21.01 -18.81
N GLY A 493 19.02 -21.93 -19.78
CA GLY A 493 18.11 -23.06 -19.84
C GLY A 493 18.85 -24.38 -20.00
N LEU A 494 19.20 -25.03 -18.90
CA LEU A 494 19.69 -26.42 -18.88
C LEU A 494 19.42 -27.05 -17.51
N MET A 495 18.75 -28.20 -17.51
CA MET A 495 18.37 -28.96 -16.32
C MET A 495 19.59 -29.28 -15.45
N LYS A 496 19.48 -29.10 -14.13
CA LYS A 496 20.43 -29.66 -13.16
C LYS A 496 19.79 -30.80 -12.39
N ASP A 497 20.45 -31.96 -12.49
CA ASP A 497 20.19 -33.19 -11.76
C ASP A 497 20.10 -32.94 -10.23
N PRO A 498 19.07 -33.45 -9.53
CA PRO A 498 18.94 -33.34 -8.07
C PRO A 498 20.15 -33.83 -7.25
N ARG A 499 21.03 -34.66 -7.82
CA ARG A 499 22.18 -35.26 -7.10
C ARG A 499 23.38 -34.34 -6.91
N SER A 500 23.48 -33.21 -7.61
CA SER A 500 24.67 -32.33 -7.52
C SER A 500 24.69 -31.38 -6.31
N ILE A 501 23.60 -31.25 -5.55
CA ILE A 501 23.46 -30.26 -4.46
C ILE A 501 23.98 -30.81 -3.11
N ALA A 502 24.04 -32.13 -2.94
CA ALA A 502 24.47 -32.77 -1.69
C ALA A 502 25.95 -32.54 -1.34
N LEU A 503 26.84 -32.49 -2.36
CA LEU A 503 28.29 -32.39 -2.16
C LEU A 503 28.80 -30.98 -1.86
N GLN A 504 28.03 -29.92 -2.16
CA GLN A 504 28.44 -28.54 -1.86
C GLN A 504 28.12 -28.09 -0.43
N ARG A 505 27.25 -28.81 0.31
CA ARG A 505 26.94 -28.50 1.72
C ARG A 505 27.95 -29.05 2.74
N MET A 506 28.74 -30.08 2.41
CA MET A 506 29.72 -30.66 3.35
C MET A 506 31.05 -29.90 3.46
N ARG A 507 31.39 -28.97 2.55
CA ARG A 507 32.63 -28.16 2.64
C ARG A 507 32.48 -26.83 3.39
N GLY A 508 31.27 -26.45 3.82
CA GLY A 508 31.02 -25.20 4.56
C GLY A 508 31.20 -25.31 6.08
N SER A 509 31.21 -26.52 6.65
CA SER A 509 31.04 -26.72 8.10
C SER A 509 32.32 -26.95 8.91
N HIS A 510 33.50 -26.78 8.31
CA HIS A 510 34.80 -27.01 8.97
C HIS A 510 35.74 -25.79 9.00
N CYS A 511 35.32 -24.63 8.48
CA CYS A 511 36.14 -23.41 8.52
C CYS A 511 35.84 -22.47 9.70
N GLY A 512 34.80 -22.75 10.50
CA GLY A 512 34.38 -21.90 11.64
C GLY A 512 34.96 -22.28 13.01
N ALA A 513 35.54 -23.48 13.15
CA ALA A 513 35.91 -24.06 14.46
C ALA A 513 37.39 -23.86 14.86
N LEU A 514 38.23 -23.32 13.97
CA LEU A 514 39.69 -23.17 14.21
C LEU A 514 40.14 -21.74 14.57
N LEU A 515 39.22 -20.77 14.60
CA LEU A 515 39.53 -19.35 14.88
C LEU A 515 39.19 -18.89 16.31
N SER A 516 38.56 -19.73 17.15
CA SER A 516 38.20 -19.42 18.54
C SER A 516 39.17 -19.98 19.59
N ALA A 517 40.20 -20.76 19.19
CA ALA A 517 41.11 -21.45 20.09
C ALA A 517 42.45 -20.73 20.34
N ARG A 518 42.72 -19.57 19.71
CA ARG A 518 44.03 -18.88 19.78
C ARG A 518 44.05 -17.55 20.53
N ALA A 519 42.97 -17.22 21.25
CA ALA A 519 42.82 -15.97 22.02
C ALA A 519 42.80 -16.20 23.55
N ARG A 520 43.65 -17.10 24.06
CA ARG A 520 43.74 -17.39 25.51
C ARG A 520 45.16 -17.66 26.04
N HIS A 521 46.19 -17.17 25.36
CA HIS A 521 47.58 -17.14 25.85
C HIS A 521 48.26 -15.79 25.52
N SER A 522 47.97 -14.78 26.34
CA SER A 522 48.82 -13.60 26.53
C SER A 522 48.45 -12.90 27.85
N ARG A 523 48.94 -13.46 28.96
CA ARG A 523 49.15 -12.74 30.23
C ARG A 523 50.63 -12.76 30.54
N VAL A 524 51.34 -11.71 30.10
CA VAL A 524 52.43 -11.02 30.78
C VAL A 524 52.23 -9.55 30.44
#